data_AF-A0A350H472-F1
#
_entry.id   AF-A0A350H472-F1
#
_cell.length_a   1.000
_cell.length_b   1.000
_cell.length_c   1.000
_cell.angle_alpha   90.00
_cell.angle_beta   90.00
_cell.angle_gamma   90.00
#
_symmetry.space_group_name_H-M   'P 1'
#
loop_
_entity.id
_entity.type
_entity.pdbx_description
1 polymer ?
#
loop_
_entity_poly.entity_id
_entity_poly.type
_entity_poly.pdbx_seq_one_letter_code
_entity_poly.pdbx_strand_id
1 'polypeptide(L)'
;MGKFEGKMKWHKFLAYFMLWLSAILNFGSYAMLKSGAQYGNVKVKDDVYDMFPSMKTADGTYAVLCLVMAVIAIIAAVSLIKFKKLGPIGVIALYAVNAISAMYYLSAVTKATEKVSSLVDLSPLKTQYTTTIITGIIMVALNFVYFSKRKDLYN
;
A
#
# COMPACT_ATOMS: atom_id res chain seq x y z
N MET A 1 -21.21 23.51 -12.90
CA MET A 1 -19.94 23.11 -12.23
C MET A 1 -19.48 24.06 -11.12
N GLY A 2 -19.87 25.35 -11.09
CA GLY A 2 -19.35 26.34 -10.13
C GLY A 2 -19.68 26.19 -8.63
N LYS A 3 -20.67 25.37 -8.22
CA LYS A 3 -21.04 25.25 -6.79
C LYS A 3 -20.07 24.42 -5.92
N PHE A 4 -19.07 23.76 -6.52
CA PHE A 4 -18.20 22.80 -5.81
C PHE A 4 -16.68 23.05 -5.94
N GLU A 5 -16.24 24.11 -6.64
CA GLU A 5 -14.82 24.34 -6.93
C GLU A 5 -13.94 24.44 -5.68
N GLY A 6 -14.48 24.91 -4.54
CA GLY A 6 -13.80 24.90 -3.24
C GLY A 6 -14.04 23.66 -2.36
N LYS A 7 -15.05 22.83 -2.66
CA LYS A 7 -15.54 21.75 -1.77
C LYS A 7 -14.96 20.36 -2.06
N MET A 8 -14.14 20.21 -3.11
CA MET A 8 -13.60 18.93 -3.59
C MET A 8 -12.07 18.85 -3.63
N LYS A 9 -11.37 19.66 -2.80
CA LYS A 9 -9.90 19.66 -2.74
C LYS A 9 -9.32 18.26 -2.50
N TRP A 10 -9.90 17.50 -1.57
CA TRP A 10 -9.49 16.14 -1.27
C TRP A 10 -9.68 15.18 -2.46
N HIS A 11 -10.84 15.21 -3.11
CA HIS A 11 -11.09 14.43 -4.32
C HIS A 11 -10.07 14.76 -5.43
N LYS A 12 -9.83 16.05 -5.72
CA LYS A 12 -8.85 16.46 -6.74
C LYS A 12 -7.44 16.01 -6.38
N PHE A 13 -7.03 16.15 -5.13
CA PHE A 13 -5.74 15.67 -4.64
C PHE A 13 -5.58 14.16 -4.83
N LEU A 14 -6.60 13.37 -4.49
CA LEU A 14 -6.60 11.93 -4.70
C LEU A 14 -6.47 11.58 -6.19
N ALA A 15 -7.34 12.15 -7.01
CA ALA A 15 -7.49 11.81 -8.42
C ALA A 15 -6.28 12.20 -9.28
N TYR A 16 -5.68 13.36 -9.00
CA TYR A 16 -4.62 13.93 -9.84
C TYR A 16 -3.21 13.75 -9.28
N PHE A 17 -3.05 13.35 -8.02
CA PHE A 17 -1.72 13.23 -7.41
C PHE A 17 -1.54 11.96 -6.59
N MET A 18 -2.27 11.80 -5.48
CA MET A 18 -1.96 10.77 -4.48
C MET A 18 -2.05 9.35 -5.03
N LEU A 19 -3.05 9.06 -5.87
CA LEU A 19 -3.22 7.72 -6.46
C LEU A 19 -2.14 7.41 -7.49
N TRP A 20 -1.68 8.40 -8.26
CA TRP A 20 -0.57 8.23 -9.20
C TRP A 20 0.75 8.02 -8.48
N LEU A 21 1.02 8.81 -7.44
CA LEU A 21 2.18 8.63 -6.58
C LEU A 21 2.16 7.22 -5.94
N SER A 22 1.01 6.80 -5.43
CA SER A 22 0.85 5.46 -4.86
C SER A 22 1.10 4.36 -5.88
N ALA A 23 0.65 4.52 -7.13
CA ALA A 23 0.91 3.55 -8.20
C ALA A 23 2.41 3.43 -8.51
N ILE A 24 3.11 4.57 -8.62
CA ILE A 24 4.55 4.61 -8.88
C ILE A 24 5.32 3.95 -7.74
N LEU A 25 5.01 4.31 -6.48
CA LEU A 25 5.69 3.76 -5.31
C LEU A 25 5.47 2.26 -5.19
N ASN A 26 4.24 1.77 -5.38
CA ASN A 26 3.94 0.34 -5.33
C ASN A 26 4.63 -0.45 -6.46
N PHE A 27 4.68 0.11 -7.66
CA PHE A 27 5.42 -0.51 -8.77
C PHE A 27 6.93 -0.53 -8.50
N GLY A 28 7.48 0.55 -7.93
CA GLY A 28 8.87 0.61 -7.47
C GLY A 28 9.18 -0.46 -6.41
N SER A 29 8.32 -0.60 -5.41
CA SER A 29 8.44 -1.65 -4.38
C SER A 29 8.39 -3.06 -4.99
N TYR A 30 7.49 -3.30 -5.96
CA TYR A 30 7.45 -4.57 -6.69
C TYR A 30 8.78 -4.88 -7.37
N ALA A 31 9.35 -3.92 -8.11
CA ALA A 31 10.64 -4.09 -8.80
C ALA A 31 11.80 -4.32 -7.80
N MET A 32 11.80 -3.60 -6.67
CA MET A 32 12.78 -3.73 -5.62
C MET A 32 12.73 -5.10 -4.93
N LEU A 33 11.54 -5.60 -4.62
CA LEU A 33 11.32 -6.93 -4.03
C LEU A 33 11.74 -8.05 -4.99
N LYS A 34 11.39 -7.94 -6.28
CA LYS A 34 11.73 -8.97 -7.29
C LYS A 34 13.22 -9.04 -7.59
N SER A 35 13.92 -7.90 -7.57
CA SER A 35 15.38 -7.85 -7.73
C SER A 35 16.14 -8.21 -6.46
N GLY A 36 15.49 -8.13 -5.30
CA GLY A 36 16.11 -8.28 -3.98
C GLY A 36 16.98 -7.07 -3.58
N ALA A 37 16.85 -5.95 -4.30
CA ALA A 37 17.60 -4.72 -4.01
C ALA A 37 17.32 -4.17 -2.60
N GLN A 38 16.24 -4.60 -1.94
CA GLN A 38 15.99 -4.29 -0.53
C GLN A 38 17.05 -4.80 0.44
N TYR A 39 17.79 -5.84 0.05
CA TYR A 39 18.91 -6.38 0.82
C TYR A 39 20.27 -5.78 0.42
N GLY A 40 20.27 -4.74 -0.42
CA GLY A 40 21.48 -4.07 -0.91
C GLY A 40 22.11 -4.77 -2.11
N ASN A 41 22.29 -6.10 -2.09
CA ASN A 41 22.76 -6.87 -3.24
C ASN A 41 22.24 -8.32 -3.26
N VAL A 42 22.48 -9.02 -4.38
CA VAL A 42 21.98 -10.39 -4.61
C VAL A 42 22.58 -11.41 -3.63
N LYS A 43 23.85 -11.28 -3.25
CA LYS A 43 24.49 -12.23 -2.31
C LYS A 43 23.84 -12.14 -0.93
N VAL A 44 23.65 -10.92 -0.42
CA VAL A 44 22.99 -10.71 0.88
C VAL A 44 21.54 -11.20 0.86
N LYS A 45 20.83 -11.03 -0.26
CA LYS A 45 19.49 -11.59 -0.44
C LYS A 45 19.50 -13.12 -0.34
N ASP A 46 20.45 -13.79 -1.00
CA ASP A 46 20.55 -15.25 -0.97
C ASP A 46 20.88 -15.74 0.45
N ASP A 47 21.82 -15.09 1.15
CA ASP A 47 22.14 -15.38 2.56
C ASP A 47 20.92 -15.23 3.47
N VAL A 48 20.11 -14.17 3.27
CA VAL A 48 18.86 -13.96 4.02
C VAL A 48 17.84 -15.07 3.75
N TYR A 49 17.73 -15.53 2.50
CA TYR A 49 16.81 -16.62 2.16
C TYR A 49 17.29 -17.99 2.63
N ASP A 50 18.60 -18.20 2.73
CA ASP A 50 19.15 -19.42 3.30
C ASP A 50 18.94 -19.45 4.82
N MET A 51 19.14 -18.31 5.49
CA MET A 51 18.91 -18.18 6.93
C MET A 51 17.42 -18.15 7.31
N PHE A 52 16.59 -17.52 6.47
CA PHE A 52 15.15 -17.35 6.66
C PHE A 52 14.37 -17.72 5.40
N PRO A 53 14.20 -19.03 5.08
CA PRO A 53 13.53 -19.47 3.85
C PRO A 53 12.10 -18.95 3.68
N SER A 54 11.40 -18.70 4.79
CA SER A 54 10.05 -18.11 4.78
C SER A 54 10.01 -16.70 4.19
N MET A 55 11.11 -15.94 4.25
CA MET A 55 11.19 -14.59 3.69
C MET A 55 11.11 -14.57 2.17
N LYS A 56 11.64 -15.59 1.48
CA LYS A 56 11.52 -15.71 0.02
C LYS A 56 10.06 -15.75 -0.43
N THR A 57 9.24 -16.52 0.28
CA THR A 57 7.79 -16.62 0.03
C THR A 57 7.07 -15.34 0.42
N ALA A 58 7.47 -14.73 1.55
CA ALA A 58 6.88 -13.48 2.03
C ALA A 58 7.11 -12.31 1.05
N ASP A 59 8.35 -12.12 0.61
CA ASP A 59 8.74 -11.10 -0.37
C ASP A 59 8.03 -11.30 -1.70
N GLY A 60 7.99 -12.55 -2.20
CA GLY A 60 7.29 -12.88 -3.44
C GLY A 60 5.80 -12.56 -3.37
N THR A 61 5.15 -12.88 -2.26
CA THR A 61 3.72 -12.58 -2.04
C THR A 61 3.50 -11.08 -1.93
N TYR A 62 4.32 -10.37 -1.14
CA TYR A 62 4.20 -8.94 -0.95
C TYR A 62 4.47 -8.15 -2.23
N ALA A 63 5.39 -8.62 -3.08
CA ALA A 63 5.62 -8.05 -4.39
C ALA A 63 4.35 -8.09 -5.25
N VAL A 64 3.67 -9.25 -5.31
CA VAL A 64 2.40 -9.37 -6.05
C VAL A 64 1.33 -8.43 -5.48
N LEU A 65 1.23 -8.32 -4.15
CA LEU A 65 0.30 -7.39 -3.51
C LEU A 65 0.61 -5.92 -3.87
N CYS A 66 1.88 -5.53 -3.92
CA CYS A 66 2.29 -4.21 -4.43
C CYS A 66 1.83 -3.98 -5.86
N LEU A 67 2.01 -4.95 -6.76
CA LEU A 67 1.54 -4.83 -8.14
C LEU A 67 0.02 -4.68 -8.21
N VAL A 68 -0.74 -5.45 -7.43
CA VAL A 68 -2.20 -5.31 -7.32
C VAL A 68 -2.60 -3.92 -6.84
N MET A 69 -1.94 -3.40 -5.80
CA MET A 69 -2.20 -2.05 -5.30
C MET A 69 -1.91 -0.96 -6.33
N ALA A 70 -0.85 -1.11 -7.13
CA ALA A 70 -0.56 -0.18 -8.22
C ALA A 70 -1.68 -0.15 -9.26
N VAL A 71 -2.21 -1.31 -9.64
CA VAL A 71 -3.35 -1.42 -10.58
C VAL A 71 -4.61 -0.81 -9.99
N ILE A 72 -4.93 -1.10 -8.72
CA ILE A 72 -6.09 -0.50 -8.03
C ILE A 72 -5.97 1.03 -8.01
N ALA A 73 -4.78 1.56 -7.70
CA ALA A 73 -4.56 3.00 -7.64
C ALA A 73 -4.80 3.68 -9.00
N ILE A 74 -4.32 3.09 -10.10
CA ILE A 74 -4.56 3.60 -11.47
C ILE A 74 -6.05 3.57 -11.81
N ILE A 75 -6.73 2.44 -11.57
CA ILE A 75 -8.16 2.29 -11.84
C ILE A 75 -8.97 3.30 -11.02
N ALA A 76 -8.63 3.46 -9.74
CA ALA A 76 -9.27 4.42 -8.84
C ALA A 76 -9.07 5.85 -9.33
N ALA A 77 -7.86 6.22 -9.78
CA ALA A 77 -7.55 7.57 -10.27
C ALA A 77 -8.39 7.91 -11.50
N VAL A 78 -8.35 7.06 -12.53
CA VAL A 78 -9.11 7.26 -13.76
C VAL A 78 -10.61 7.28 -13.48
N SER A 79 -11.08 6.43 -12.57
CA SER A 79 -12.50 6.36 -12.20
C SER A 79 -12.96 7.59 -11.39
N LEU A 80 -12.12 8.14 -10.51
CA LEU A 80 -12.40 9.39 -9.81
C LEU A 80 -12.47 10.57 -10.78
N ILE A 81 -11.52 10.68 -11.72
CA ILE A 81 -11.53 11.73 -12.75
C ILE A 81 -12.83 11.69 -13.57
N LYS A 82 -13.33 10.48 -13.85
CA LYS A 82 -14.56 10.24 -14.59
C LYS A 82 -15.83 10.22 -13.72
N PHE A 83 -15.73 10.52 -12.42
CA PHE A 83 -16.84 10.47 -11.47
C PHE A 83 -17.63 9.13 -11.50
N LYS A 84 -16.93 8.01 -11.67
CA LYS A 84 -17.52 6.66 -11.63
C LYS A 84 -17.52 6.12 -10.20
N LYS A 85 -18.53 5.32 -9.84
CA LYS A 85 -18.61 4.64 -8.52
C LYS A 85 -17.37 3.80 -8.17
N LEU A 86 -16.67 3.27 -9.18
CA LEU A 86 -15.42 2.54 -8.99
C LEU A 86 -14.28 3.39 -8.41
N GLY A 87 -14.33 4.73 -8.54
CA GLY A 87 -13.32 5.63 -8.00
C GLY A 87 -13.28 5.59 -6.47
N PRO A 88 -14.37 5.97 -5.78
CA PRO A 88 -14.48 5.86 -4.32
C PRO A 88 -14.20 4.45 -3.79
N ILE A 89 -14.75 3.42 -4.44
CA ILE A 89 -14.54 2.02 -4.06
C ILE A 89 -13.05 1.68 -4.17
N GLY A 90 -12.39 2.06 -5.26
CA GLY A 90 -10.98 1.82 -5.49
C GLY A 90 -10.07 2.52 -4.47
N VAL A 91 -10.39 3.75 -4.04
CA VAL A 91 -9.64 4.44 -2.97
C VAL A 91 -9.73 3.67 -1.66
N ILE A 92 -10.94 3.27 -1.26
CA ILE A 92 -11.16 2.54 -0.01
C ILE A 92 -10.46 1.18 -0.07
N ALA A 93 -10.61 0.47 -1.20
CA ALA A 93 -9.95 -0.80 -1.45
C ALA A 93 -8.42 -0.68 -1.39
N LEU A 94 -7.83 0.36 -1.98
CA LEU A 94 -6.39 0.59 -1.93
C LEU A 94 -5.87 0.71 -0.49
N TYR A 95 -6.50 1.54 0.34
CA TYR A 95 -6.08 1.69 1.74
C TYR A 95 -6.31 0.42 2.57
N ALA A 96 -7.41 -0.31 2.32
CA ALA A 96 -7.69 -1.58 2.99
C ALA A 96 -6.66 -2.66 2.61
N VAL A 97 -6.40 -2.85 1.32
CA VAL A 97 -5.40 -3.81 0.82
C VAL A 97 -4.00 -3.44 1.33
N ASN A 98 -3.66 -2.14 1.37
CA ASN A 98 -2.37 -1.72 1.92
C ASN A 98 -2.22 -2.06 3.40
N ALA A 99 -3.25 -1.82 4.22
CA ALA A 99 -3.25 -2.19 5.63
C ALA A 99 -3.12 -3.71 5.82
N ILE A 100 -3.89 -4.50 5.05
CA ILE A 100 -3.84 -5.98 5.11
C ILE A 100 -2.46 -6.49 4.68
N SER A 101 -1.89 -5.93 3.61
CA SER A 101 -0.57 -6.31 3.10
C SER A 101 0.52 -5.97 4.12
N ALA A 102 0.41 -4.83 4.80
CA ALA A 102 1.32 -4.43 5.87
C ALA A 102 1.22 -5.36 7.10
N MET A 103 0.00 -5.75 7.51
CA MET A 103 -0.20 -6.75 8.58
C MET A 103 0.42 -8.09 8.23
N TYR A 104 0.21 -8.56 7.00
CA TYR A 104 0.81 -9.78 6.49
C TYR A 104 2.33 -9.74 6.57
N TYR A 105 2.95 -8.70 5.99
CA TYR A 105 4.42 -8.64 5.90
C TYR A 105 5.07 -8.44 7.27
N LEU A 106 4.47 -7.62 8.15
CA LEU A 106 4.92 -7.47 9.53
C LEU A 106 4.88 -8.80 10.30
N SER A 107 3.84 -9.58 10.10
CA SER A 107 3.70 -10.90 10.72
C SER A 107 4.75 -11.88 10.17
N ALA A 108 5.01 -11.85 8.86
CA ALA A 108 6.01 -12.70 8.23
C ALA A 108 7.42 -12.40 8.74
N VAL A 109 7.82 -11.12 8.78
CA VAL A 109 9.10 -10.68 9.33
C VAL A 109 9.22 -11.07 10.79
N THR A 110 8.21 -10.76 11.61
CA THR A 110 8.27 -11.05 13.06
C THR A 110 8.47 -12.52 13.35
N LYS A 111 7.77 -13.41 12.61
CA LYS A 111 7.93 -14.86 12.73
C LYS A 111 9.29 -15.35 12.23
N ALA A 112 9.76 -14.82 11.09
CA ALA A 112 11.06 -15.20 10.53
C ALA A 112 12.20 -14.86 11.49
N THR A 113 12.12 -13.71 12.17
CA THR A 113 13.23 -13.16 12.95
C THR A 113 13.08 -13.34 14.46
N GLU A 114 12.08 -14.09 14.93
CA GLU A 114 11.77 -14.21 16.37
C GLU A 114 12.99 -14.66 17.18
N LYS A 115 13.71 -15.68 16.69
CA LYS A 115 14.89 -16.27 17.36
C LYS A 115 16.16 -15.43 17.29
N VAL A 116 16.21 -14.43 16.41
CA VAL A 116 17.36 -13.54 16.21
C VAL A 116 17.03 -12.09 16.56
N SER A 117 15.86 -11.84 17.13
CA SER A 117 15.34 -10.50 17.41
C SER A 117 16.19 -9.71 18.40
N SER A 118 17.01 -10.38 19.20
CA SER A 118 18.02 -9.76 20.09
C SER A 118 19.33 -9.40 19.38
N LEU A 119 19.57 -9.92 18.17
CA LEU A 119 20.81 -9.74 17.42
C LEU A 119 20.70 -8.67 16.34
N VAL A 120 19.49 -8.35 15.87
CA VAL A 120 19.24 -7.39 14.80
C VAL A 120 18.12 -6.44 15.19
N ASP A 121 18.39 -5.14 15.15
CA ASP A 121 17.35 -4.13 15.39
C ASP A 121 16.42 -4.01 14.18
N LEU A 122 15.24 -4.62 14.31
CA LEU A 122 14.16 -4.55 13.34
C LEU A 122 13.07 -3.56 13.75
N SER A 123 13.28 -2.78 14.81
CA SER A 123 12.32 -1.79 15.30
C SER A 123 11.95 -0.74 14.25
N PRO A 124 12.85 -0.24 13.37
CA PRO A 124 12.45 0.75 12.36
C PRO A 124 11.47 0.16 11.34
N LEU A 125 11.72 -1.06 10.89
CA LEU A 125 10.86 -1.77 9.95
C LEU A 125 9.51 -2.11 10.60
N LYS A 126 9.50 -2.65 11.82
CA LYS A 126 8.26 -2.93 12.56
C LYS A 126 7.43 -1.67 12.78
N THR A 127 8.07 -0.56 13.11
CA THR A 127 7.43 0.74 13.28
C THR A 127 6.81 1.21 11.97
N GLN A 128 7.54 1.15 10.85
CA GLN A 128 7.03 1.53 9.53
C GLN A 128 5.75 0.79 9.16
N TYR A 129 5.73 -0.55 9.30
CA TYR A 129 4.54 -1.34 8.97
C TYR A 129 3.40 -1.09 9.96
N THR A 130 3.70 -0.93 11.26
CA THR A 130 2.68 -0.57 12.27
C THR A 130 2.02 0.77 11.95
N THR A 131 2.80 1.79 11.61
CA THR A 131 2.27 3.10 11.17
C THR A 131 1.43 2.94 9.90
N THR A 132 1.89 2.16 8.92
CA THR A 132 1.16 1.92 7.67
C THR A 132 -0.21 1.28 7.93
N ILE A 133 -0.30 0.34 8.86
CA ILE A 133 -1.55 -0.31 9.26
C ILE A 133 -2.51 0.71 9.87
N ILE A 134 -2.04 1.48 10.88
CA ILE A 134 -2.86 2.49 11.57
C ILE A 134 -3.35 3.54 10.58
N THR A 135 -2.45 4.09 9.76
CA THR A 135 -2.81 5.06 8.72
C THR A 135 -3.81 4.46 7.72
N GLY A 136 -3.62 3.22 7.29
CA GLY A 136 -4.53 2.55 6.37
C GLY A 136 -5.95 2.44 6.93
N ILE A 137 -6.11 2.03 8.19
CA ILE A 137 -7.42 1.92 8.87
C ILE A 137 -8.09 3.30 8.97
N ILE A 138 -7.36 4.33 9.41
CA ILE A 138 -7.88 5.69 9.52
C ILE A 138 -8.32 6.19 8.13
N MET A 139 -7.50 5.98 7.11
CA MET A 139 -7.79 6.44 5.75
C MET A 139 -8.97 5.71 5.12
N VAL A 140 -9.19 4.42 5.43
CA VAL A 140 -10.41 3.71 5.05
C VAL A 140 -11.64 4.42 5.64
N ALA A 141 -11.65 4.67 6.95
CA ALA A 141 -12.77 5.30 7.63
C ALA A 141 -13.05 6.72 7.09
N LEU A 142 -12.02 7.56 6.98
CA LEU A 142 -12.14 8.93 6.50
C LEU A 142 -12.65 8.99 5.05
N ASN A 143 -12.11 8.16 4.16
CA ASN A 143 -12.56 8.13 2.76
C ASN A 143 -13.98 7.55 2.63
N PHE A 144 -14.32 6.53 3.42
CA PHE A 144 -15.68 6.00 3.44
C PHE A 144 -16.69 7.08 3.84
N VAL A 145 -16.43 7.84 4.91
CA VAL A 145 -17.31 8.95 5.33
C VAL A 145 -17.32 10.05 4.27
N TYR A 146 -16.15 10.41 3.73
CA TYR A 146 -16.02 11.47 2.73
C TYR A 146 -16.84 11.19 1.46
N PHE A 147 -16.72 10.00 0.89
CA PHE A 147 -17.44 9.60 -0.32
C PHE A 147 -18.89 9.28 -0.03
N SER A 148 -19.22 8.79 1.17
CA SER A 148 -20.61 8.55 1.54
C SER A 148 -21.47 9.81 1.58
N LYS A 149 -20.87 10.95 1.96
CA LYS A 149 -21.53 12.27 1.94
C LYS A 149 -21.66 12.87 0.53
N ARG A 150 -21.13 12.20 -0.50
CA ARG A 150 -21.02 12.69 -1.89
C ARG A 150 -21.40 11.62 -2.91
N LYS A 151 -22.20 10.62 -2.53
CA LYS A 151 -22.56 9.49 -3.39
C LYS A 151 -23.32 9.93 -4.64
N ASP A 152 -24.07 11.04 -4.53
CA ASP A 152 -24.80 11.70 -5.60
C ASP A 152 -23.91 12.18 -6.75
N LEU A 153 -22.62 12.39 -6.51
CA LEU A 153 -21.67 12.81 -7.55
C LEU A 153 -21.18 11.66 -8.44
N TYR A 154 -21.40 10.40 -8.04
CA TYR A 154 -20.83 9.24 -8.71
C TYR A 154 -21.92 8.40 -9.36
N ASN A 155 -21.81 8.25 -10.69
CA ASN A 155 -22.73 7.44 -11.49
C ASN A 155 -22.26 6.00 -11.60
#